data_AF-A0A6S7J928-F1
#
_entry.id   AF-A0A6S7J928-F1
#
_cell.length_a   1.000
_cell.length_b   1.000
_cell.length_c   1.000
_cell.angle_alpha   90.00
_cell.angle_beta   90.00
_cell.angle_gamma   90.00
#
_symmetry.space_group_name_H-M   'P 1'
#
loop_
_entity.id
_entity.type
_entity.pdbx_description
1 polymer ?
#
loop_
_entity_poly.entity_id
_entity_poly.type
_entity_poly.pdbx_seq_one_letter_code
_entity_poly.pdbx_strand_id
1 'polypeptide(L)'
;MNQHKWLLGLLDNCRFDHLGKKTHGPGALSVPVYHSPRRESLDNYGGWGSKGHAPLQGVIFVEELSDILAESLPDLWKLGNEYVSGSLFHKENMDPEKPSFVPADERKLEFQAMVSEITGRYSGFIEEVFVGVYKREPEKKTQWNCRREEITPWLPKCVKFVRRCYSTLKTQCGKSSVEALKSVQLSLEDLQFLSTRCLMENAVEEIRNLYQNEDWSKETISNGCVITILPITFETIAIDILHLLKDVIGEATFGGEKGDQIQKEINDLFYKMLQAVIESLEHLGFPSDEELDKISVSSRHHYGSFDSKEDVHSMTSINSPARDERFLIVLSCCSYLRDSVLPKIVSNYQSNGHAGLENLLPAFKSEIMTLEDRIFNAYVELKSGPLVSRIKTGMFAGDFSWSRCLQPTDARDYIKIVILELVIIHAQVFSVSASFVPRVLSRLTEILTETIYKLFKDAKGKYTTNGIIQVHQRI
;
A
#
# COMPACT_ATOMS: atom_id res chain seq x y z
N MET A 1 -9.29 -45.36 -20.57
CA MET A 1 -8.05 -44.95 -21.27
C MET A 1 -8.25 -43.82 -22.29
N ASN A 2 -9.22 -43.88 -23.21
CA ASN A 2 -9.38 -42.85 -24.25
C ASN A 2 -9.77 -41.46 -23.71
N GLN A 3 -10.69 -41.38 -22.75
CA GLN A 3 -11.08 -40.08 -22.14
C GLN A 3 -9.95 -39.43 -21.34
N HIS A 4 -9.10 -40.21 -20.65
CA HIS A 4 -7.93 -39.69 -19.94
C HIS A 4 -6.97 -38.98 -20.91
N LYS A 5 -6.56 -39.65 -21.99
CA LYS A 5 -5.69 -39.06 -23.03
C LYS A 5 -6.33 -37.86 -23.73
N TRP A 6 -7.64 -37.94 -23.98
CA TRP A 6 -8.39 -36.84 -24.58
C TRP A 6 -8.37 -35.58 -23.71
N LEU A 7 -8.61 -35.73 -22.40
CA LEU A 7 -8.60 -34.58 -21.48
C LEU A 7 -7.20 -33.98 -21.31
N LEU A 8 -6.16 -34.80 -21.22
CA LEU A 8 -4.77 -34.31 -21.26
C LEU A 8 -4.48 -33.52 -22.55
N GLY A 9 -4.90 -34.06 -23.70
CA GLY A 9 -4.77 -33.38 -24.98
C GLY A 9 -5.54 -32.07 -25.04
N LEU A 10 -6.72 -31.98 -24.42
CA LEU A 10 -7.51 -30.76 -24.36
C LEU A 10 -6.81 -29.66 -23.54
N LEU A 11 -6.22 -30.01 -22.39
CA LEU A 11 -5.42 -29.08 -21.58
C LEU A 11 -4.17 -28.61 -22.34
N ASP A 12 -3.45 -29.54 -22.97
CA ASP A 12 -2.24 -29.21 -23.74
C ASP A 12 -2.59 -28.31 -24.94
N ASN A 13 -3.66 -28.61 -25.69
CA ASN A 13 -4.13 -27.81 -26.81
C ASN A 13 -4.52 -26.39 -26.39
N CYS A 14 -5.24 -26.24 -25.26
CA CYS A 14 -5.60 -24.94 -24.70
C CYS A 14 -4.35 -24.07 -24.47
N ARG A 15 -3.28 -24.66 -23.90
CA ARG A 15 -2.00 -23.99 -23.72
C ARG A 15 -1.36 -23.59 -25.05
N PHE A 16 -1.29 -24.52 -26.02
CA PHE A 16 -0.70 -24.23 -27.33
C PHE A 16 -1.42 -23.11 -28.06
N ASP A 17 -2.75 -23.11 -28.05
CA ASP A 17 -3.58 -22.08 -28.69
C ASP A 17 -3.33 -20.69 -28.07
N HIS A 18 -3.20 -20.61 -26.74
CA HIS A 18 -2.97 -19.35 -26.04
C HIS A 18 -1.55 -18.82 -26.23
N LEU A 19 -0.55 -19.70 -26.35
CA LEU A 19 0.82 -19.30 -26.67
C LEU A 19 0.99 -18.92 -28.15
N GLY A 20 0.20 -19.52 -29.05
CA GLY A 20 0.19 -19.19 -30.48
C GLY A 20 -0.43 -17.83 -30.80
N LYS A 21 -1.33 -17.34 -29.94
CA LYS A 21 -1.92 -15.99 -30.01
C LYS A 21 -0.86 -14.97 -29.58
N LYS A 22 -0.01 -14.51 -30.51
CA LYS A 22 0.91 -13.39 -30.28
C LYS A 22 0.14 -12.17 -29.78
N THR A 23 0.67 -11.52 -28.75
CA THR A 23 0.19 -10.22 -28.23
C THR A 23 0.26 -9.17 -29.34
N HIS A 24 -0.86 -8.96 -30.04
CA HIS A 24 -1.02 -7.76 -30.84
C HIS A 24 -1.09 -6.58 -29.89
N GLY A 25 -0.27 -5.56 -30.15
CA GLY A 25 -0.11 -4.37 -29.29
C GLY A 25 -1.42 -3.60 -29.06
N PRO A 26 -1.38 -2.55 -28.23
CA PRO A 26 -2.56 -1.82 -27.81
C PRO A 26 -3.23 -1.15 -29.02
N GLY A 27 -4.31 -1.75 -29.52
CA GLY A 27 -5.10 -1.18 -30.63
C GLY A 27 -5.73 -2.15 -31.64
N ALA A 28 -5.56 -3.47 -31.54
CA ALA A 28 -6.16 -4.39 -32.52
C ALA A 28 -7.57 -4.87 -32.12
N LEU A 29 -8.52 -4.64 -33.03
CA LEU A 29 -9.92 -5.06 -32.99
C LEU A 29 -10.12 -6.56 -32.74
N SER A 30 -11.28 -6.84 -32.14
CA SER A 30 -11.86 -8.13 -31.77
C SER A 30 -11.54 -9.31 -32.70
N VAL A 31 -10.92 -10.35 -32.12
CA VAL A 31 -10.76 -11.67 -32.75
C VAL A 31 -11.95 -12.56 -32.33
N PRO A 32 -12.48 -13.45 -33.20
CA PRO A 32 -13.73 -14.17 -32.96
C PRO A 32 -13.61 -15.12 -31.77
N VAL A 33 -14.48 -14.91 -30.79
CA VAL A 33 -14.59 -15.66 -29.54
C VAL A 33 -15.43 -16.90 -29.80
N TYR A 34 -14.89 -18.10 -29.51
CA TYR A 34 -15.72 -19.29 -29.38
C TYR A 34 -16.66 -19.09 -28.17
N HIS A 35 -17.96 -19.18 -28.42
CA HIS A 35 -19.00 -18.88 -27.45
C HIS A 35 -19.10 -19.95 -26.35
N SER A 36 -18.62 -19.65 -25.14
CA SER A 36 -19.09 -20.29 -23.91
C SER A 36 -20.34 -19.55 -23.40
N PRO A 37 -21.46 -20.23 -23.06
CA PRO A 37 -22.72 -19.59 -22.65
C PRO A 37 -22.68 -18.85 -21.30
N ARG A 38 -21.54 -18.85 -20.58
CA ARG A 38 -21.42 -18.39 -19.18
C ARG A 38 -20.40 -17.26 -18.96
N ARG A 39 -20.15 -16.38 -19.93
CA ARG A 39 -19.30 -15.21 -19.70
C ARG A 39 -20.07 -14.11 -18.98
N GLU A 40 -19.61 -13.71 -17.79
CA GLU A 40 -19.98 -12.44 -17.18
C GLU A 40 -19.47 -11.29 -18.06
N SER A 41 -20.24 -10.19 -18.17
CA SER A 41 -19.97 -9.06 -19.07
C SER A 41 -18.54 -8.51 -18.92
N LEU A 42 -17.97 -8.03 -20.04
CA LEU A 42 -16.72 -7.26 -20.10
C LEU A 42 -16.71 -6.05 -19.16
N ASP A 43 -17.89 -5.59 -18.71
CA ASP A 43 -18.02 -4.45 -17.79
C ASP A 43 -17.61 -4.77 -16.34
N ASN A 44 -17.46 -6.05 -15.97
CA ASN A 44 -17.10 -6.48 -14.61
C ASN A 44 -15.59 -6.64 -14.36
N TYR A 45 -14.72 -6.18 -15.27
CA TYR A 45 -13.25 -6.25 -15.11
C TYR A 45 -12.67 -5.19 -14.14
N GLY A 46 -13.50 -4.40 -13.46
CA GLY A 46 -13.08 -3.30 -12.58
C GLY A 46 -12.62 -3.73 -11.18
N GLY A 47 -11.49 -4.42 -11.07
CA GLY A 47 -10.71 -4.54 -9.83
C GLY A 47 -9.67 -3.41 -9.70
N TRP A 48 -9.18 -3.17 -8.48
CA TRP A 48 -8.09 -2.22 -8.19
C TRP A 48 -6.91 -2.48 -9.15
N GLY A 49 -6.47 -1.46 -9.89
CA GLY A 49 -5.41 -1.55 -10.92
C GLY A 49 -5.78 -2.13 -12.30
N SER A 50 -6.97 -2.74 -12.48
CA SER A 50 -7.40 -3.32 -13.79
C SER A 50 -8.43 -2.46 -14.55
N LYS A 51 -8.90 -1.36 -13.96
CA LYS A 51 -9.90 -0.48 -14.58
C LYS A 51 -9.40 0.06 -15.92
N GLY A 52 -10.04 -0.38 -17.01
CA GLY A 52 -9.79 0.13 -18.37
C GLY A 52 -8.78 -0.68 -19.22
N HIS A 53 -8.21 -1.77 -18.69
CA HIS A 53 -7.27 -2.61 -19.44
C HIS A 53 -7.90 -3.94 -19.88
N ALA A 54 -7.62 -4.36 -21.12
CA ALA A 54 -8.02 -5.67 -21.61
C ALA A 54 -7.28 -6.79 -20.84
N PRO A 55 -7.93 -7.93 -20.57
CA PRO A 55 -7.30 -9.03 -19.84
C PRO A 55 -6.08 -9.57 -20.60
N LEU A 56 -4.99 -9.82 -19.87
CA LEU A 56 -3.78 -10.42 -20.43
C LEU A 56 -4.04 -11.84 -20.91
N GLN A 57 -3.34 -12.28 -21.96
CA GLN A 57 -3.53 -13.61 -22.55
C GLN A 57 -3.37 -14.75 -21.54
N GLY A 58 -2.44 -14.60 -20.58
CA GLY A 58 -2.26 -15.57 -19.49
C GLY A 58 -3.45 -15.63 -18.51
N VAL A 59 -4.15 -14.52 -18.30
CA VAL A 59 -5.36 -14.48 -17.44
C VAL A 59 -6.52 -15.17 -18.15
N ILE A 60 -6.71 -14.90 -19.45
CA ILE A 60 -7.74 -15.56 -20.27
C ILE A 60 -7.47 -17.07 -20.33
N PHE A 61 -6.20 -17.46 -20.48
CA PHE A 61 -5.80 -18.87 -20.44
C PHE A 61 -6.19 -19.54 -19.13
N VAL A 62 -5.92 -18.90 -17.97
CA VAL A 62 -6.29 -19.45 -16.66
C VAL A 62 -7.80 -19.62 -16.51
N GLU A 63 -8.60 -18.68 -17.01
CA GLU A 63 -10.07 -18.78 -17.07
C GLU A 63 -10.50 -20.02 -17.87
N GLU A 64 -10.10 -20.10 -19.14
CA GLU A 64 -10.50 -21.18 -20.05
C GLU A 64 -10.01 -22.55 -19.58
N LEU A 65 -8.78 -22.63 -19.06
CA LEU A 65 -8.22 -23.85 -18.49
C LEU A 65 -9.01 -24.32 -17.25
N SER A 66 -9.42 -23.38 -16.39
CA SER A 66 -10.23 -23.67 -15.21
C SER A 66 -11.62 -24.21 -15.58
N ASP A 67 -12.24 -23.63 -16.61
CA ASP A 67 -13.55 -24.07 -17.11
C ASP A 67 -13.47 -25.45 -17.76
N ILE A 68 -12.47 -25.71 -18.61
CA ILE A 68 -12.25 -27.03 -19.23
C ILE A 68 -12.18 -28.13 -18.17
N LEU A 69 -11.38 -27.92 -17.12
CA LEU A 69 -11.22 -28.92 -16.06
C LEU A 69 -12.50 -29.09 -15.25
N ALA A 70 -13.18 -27.99 -14.90
CA ALA A 70 -14.40 -28.00 -14.11
C ALA A 70 -15.58 -28.69 -14.83
N GLU A 71 -15.63 -28.60 -16.16
CA GLU A 71 -16.67 -29.23 -16.98
C GLU A 71 -16.35 -30.69 -17.30
N SER A 72 -15.10 -31.01 -17.62
CA SER A 72 -14.74 -32.33 -18.18
C SER A 72 -14.39 -33.38 -17.13
N LEU A 73 -13.75 -32.97 -16.02
CA LEU A 73 -13.28 -33.93 -15.00
C LEU A 73 -14.42 -34.62 -14.24
N PRO A 74 -15.54 -33.97 -13.90
CA PRO A 74 -16.65 -34.64 -13.21
C PRO A 74 -17.26 -35.80 -14.00
N ASP A 75 -17.32 -35.70 -15.33
CA ASP A 75 -17.85 -36.78 -16.17
C ASP A 75 -16.87 -37.97 -16.24
N LEU A 76 -15.57 -37.69 -16.34
CA LEU A 76 -14.54 -38.72 -16.17
C LEU A 76 -14.64 -39.38 -14.79
N TRP A 77 -14.96 -38.60 -13.75
CA TRP A 77 -15.12 -39.11 -12.39
C TRP A 77 -16.30 -40.06 -12.23
N LYS A 78 -17.45 -39.73 -12.81
CA LYS A 78 -18.62 -40.62 -12.85
C LYS A 78 -18.27 -41.94 -13.55
N LEU A 79 -17.65 -41.87 -14.73
CA LEU A 79 -17.23 -43.07 -15.47
C LEU A 79 -16.21 -43.90 -14.69
N GLY A 80 -15.28 -43.24 -14.00
CA GLY A 80 -14.30 -43.89 -13.13
C GLY A 80 -14.95 -44.69 -12.00
N ASN A 81 -15.99 -44.15 -11.37
CA ASN A 81 -16.73 -44.87 -10.33
C ASN A 81 -17.45 -46.11 -10.88
N GLU A 82 -18.01 -46.03 -12.09
CA GLU A 82 -18.61 -47.20 -12.77
C GLU A 82 -17.57 -48.26 -13.13
N TYR A 83 -16.37 -47.85 -13.54
CA TYR A 83 -15.23 -48.73 -13.80
C TYR A 83 -14.74 -49.44 -12.53
N VAL A 84 -14.55 -48.69 -11.44
CA VAL A 84 -14.08 -49.25 -10.17
C VAL A 84 -15.10 -50.23 -9.59
N SER A 85 -16.39 -49.88 -9.59
CA SER A 85 -17.48 -50.74 -9.14
C SER A 85 -17.70 -51.98 -10.03
N GLY A 86 -17.14 -51.98 -11.23
CA GLY A 86 -17.28 -53.08 -12.19
C GLY A 86 -18.63 -53.13 -12.91
N SER A 87 -19.46 -52.09 -12.76
CA SER A 87 -20.77 -51.96 -13.42
C SER A 87 -20.65 -51.91 -14.96
N LEU A 88 -19.51 -51.43 -15.47
CA LEU A 88 -19.21 -51.36 -16.91
C LEU A 88 -18.97 -52.74 -17.55
N PHE A 89 -18.72 -53.78 -16.76
CA PHE A 89 -18.48 -55.13 -17.28
C PHE A 89 -19.78 -55.92 -17.32
N HIS A 90 -20.46 -55.91 -18.47
CA HIS A 90 -21.61 -56.80 -18.68
C HIS A 90 -21.13 -58.26 -18.78
N LYS A 91 -21.70 -59.13 -17.93
CA LYS A 91 -21.37 -60.55 -17.85
C LYS A 91 -21.54 -61.31 -19.18
N GLU A 92 -22.33 -60.79 -20.11
CA GLU A 92 -22.67 -61.45 -21.38
C GLU A 92 -21.54 -61.41 -22.44
N ASN A 93 -20.53 -60.55 -22.28
CA ASN A 93 -19.40 -60.42 -23.22
C ASN A 93 -18.07 -60.96 -22.67
N MET A 94 -18.11 -61.74 -21.58
CA MET A 94 -16.90 -62.24 -20.91
C MET A 94 -16.56 -63.65 -21.36
N ASP A 95 -15.31 -63.84 -21.79
CA ASP A 95 -14.74 -65.14 -22.12
C ASP A 95 -14.59 -65.98 -20.82
N PRO A 96 -15.32 -67.11 -20.67
CA PRO A 96 -15.35 -67.88 -19.43
C PRO A 96 -13.99 -68.50 -19.04
N GLU A 97 -13.02 -68.55 -19.97
CA GLU A 97 -11.68 -69.13 -19.74
C GLU A 97 -10.62 -68.12 -19.29
N LYS A 98 -10.91 -66.81 -19.33
CA LYS A 98 -9.99 -65.75 -18.86
C LYS A 98 -10.76 -64.68 -18.08
N PRO A 99 -11.02 -64.88 -16.78
CA PRO A 99 -11.44 -63.78 -15.93
C PRO A 99 -10.22 -62.89 -15.67
N SER A 100 -9.85 -62.02 -16.63
CA SER A 100 -8.87 -60.96 -16.41
C SER A 100 -9.52 -59.85 -15.56
N PHE A 101 -9.98 -60.19 -14.37
CA PHE A 101 -10.57 -59.23 -13.46
C PHE A 101 -9.44 -58.63 -12.64
N VAL A 102 -8.88 -57.51 -13.14
CA VAL A 102 -8.05 -56.62 -12.32
C VAL A 102 -8.79 -56.36 -11.01
N PRO A 103 -8.24 -56.63 -9.83
CA PRO A 103 -8.91 -56.40 -8.55
C PRO A 103 -9.47 -54.97 -8.43
N ALA A 104 -10.57 -54.80 -7.70
CA ALA A 104 -11.22 -53.49 -7.56
C ALA A 104 -10.28 -52.42 -6.96
N ASP A 105 -9.37 -52.82 -6.06
CA ASP A 105 -8.38 -51.93 -5.47
C ASP A 105 -7.33 -51.47 -6.48
N GLU A 106 -6.89 -52.35 -7.37
CA GLU A 106 -5.93 -52.01 -8.43
C GLU A 106 -6.57 -51.08 -9.47
N ARG A 107 -7.83 -51.33 -9.85
CA ARG A 107 -8.62 -50.42 -10.71
C ARG A 107 -8.79 -49.03 -10.08
N LYS A 108 -9.02 -48.97 -8.77
CA LYS A 108 -9.16 -47.72 -8.01
C LYS A 108 -7.84 -46.95 -8.02
N LEU A 109 -6.72 -47.62 -7.79
CA LEU A 109 -5.39 -47.01 -7.80
C LEU A 109 -5.04 -46.46 -9.19
N GLU A 110 -5.26 -47.24 -10.25
CA GLU A 110 -5.07 -46.79 -11.64
C GLU A 110 -5.93 -45.56 -11.97
N PHE A 111 -7.20 -45.57 -11.56
CA PHE A 111 -8.11 -44.45 -11.78
C PHE A 111 -7.66 -43.18 -11.04
N GLN A 112 -7.26 -43.32 -9.77
CA GLN A 112 -6.71 -42.20 -8.99
C GLN A 112 -5.43 -41.65 -9.61
N ALA A 113 -4.55 -42.50 -10.16
CA ALA A 113 -3.35 -42.06 -10.85
C ALA A 113 -3.67 -41.24 -12.11
N MET A 114 -4.66 -41.66 -12.92
CA MET A 114 -5.09 -40.90 -14.10
C MET A 114 -5.63 -39.51 -13.72
N VAL A 115 -6.47 -39.43 -12.69
CA VAL A 115 -7.01 -38.12 -12.23
C VAL A 115 -5.90 -37.25 -11.65
N SER A 116 -4.95 -37.85 -10.93
CA SER A 116 -3.79 -37.14 -10.37
C SER A 116 -2.88 -36.57 -11.47
N GLU A 117 -2.73 -37.27 -12.59
CA GLU A 117 -1.97 -36.80 -13.76
C GLU A 117 -2.65 -35.58 -14.41
N ILE A 118 -3.97 -35.65 -14.64
CA ILE A 118 -4.75 -34.54 -15.22
C ILE A 118 -4.69 -33.30 -14.32
N THR A 119 -4.96 -33.48 -13.04
CA THR A 119 -4.96 -32.39 -12.06
C THR A 119 -3.55 -31.82 -11.84
N GLY A 120 -2.52 -32.66 -11.85
CA GLY A 120 -1.12 -32.24 -11.84
C GLY A 120 -0.74 -31.44 -13.07
N ARG A 121 -1.21 -31.83 -14.27
CA ARG A 121 -0.98 -31.07 -15.52
C ARG A 121 -1.61 -29.68 -15.46
N TYR A 122 -2.86 -29.60 -15.00
CA TYR A 122 -3.55 -28.34 -14.77
C TYR A 122 -2.76 -27.42 -13.83
N SER A 123 -2.38 -27.93 -12.65
CA SER A 123 -1.63 -27.15 -11.66
C SER A 123 -0.28 -26.68 -12.19
N GLY A 124 0.43 -27.52 -12.96
CA GLY A 124 1.68 -27.14 -13.60
C GLY A 124 1.52 -25.97 -14.59
N PHE A 125 0.40 -25.87 -15.30
CA PHE A 125 0.13 -24.74 -16.19
C PHE A 125 -0.23 -23.45 -15.44
N ILE A 126 -0.97 -23.54 -14.33
CA ILE A 126 -1.19 -22.39 -13.45
C ILE A 126 0.14 -21.87 -12.91
N GLU A 127 1.00 -22.78 -12.45
CA GLU A 127 2.35 -22.43 -11.98
C GLU A 127 3.19 -21.80 -13.09
N GLU A 128 3.14 -22.32 -14.32
CA GLU A 128 3.89 -21.77 -15.45
C GLU A 128 3.56 -20.29 -15.73
N VAL A 129 2.29 -19.90 -15.61
CA VAL A 129 1.84 -18.51 -15.81
C VAL A 129 2.38 -17.59 -14.71
N PHE A 130 2.27 -18.00 -13.44
CA PHE A 130 2.56 -17.10 -12.30
C PHE A 130 3.94 -17.31 -11.71
N VAL A 131 4.35 -18.54 -11.39
CA VAL A 131 5.66 -18.82 -10.78
C VAL A 131 6.80 -18.30 -11.66
N GLY A 132 6.69 -18.45 -12.98
CA GLY A 132 7.68 -17.92 -13.91
C GLY A 132 7.83 -16.39 -13.87
N VAL A 133 6.74 -15.66 -13.62
CA VAL A 133 6.74 -14.19 -13.56
C VAL A 133 7.29 -13.68 -12.23
N TYR A 134 6.95 -14.36 -11.12
CA TYR A 134 7.25 -13.87 -9.78
C TYR A 134 8.53 -14.45 -9.14
N LYS A 135 9.00 -15.65 -9.52
CA LYS A 135 10.26 -16.26 -9.02
C LYS A 135 11.50 -15.98 -9.89
N ARG A 136 11.41 -15.02 -10.82
CA ARG A 136 12.39 -14.77 -11.88
C ARG A 136 13.86 -14.88 -11.43
N GLU A 137 14.58 -15.86 -11.99
CA GLU A 137 16.01 -15.72 -12.29
C GLU A 137 16.12 -14.90 -13.59
N PRO A 138 16.98 -13.86 -13.67
CA PRO A 138 16.97 -12.87 -14.74
C PRO A 138 17.12 -13.43 -16.18
N GLU A 139 17.51 -14.70 -16.35
CA GLU A 139 17.86 -15.31 -17.64
C GLU A 139 16.74 -16.14 -18.30
N LYS A 140 15.68 -16.54 -17.57
CA LYS A 140 14.59 -17.36 -18.14
C LYS A 140 13.40 -16.49 -18.52
N LYS A 141 13.24 -16.23 -19.82
CA LYS A 141 12.00 -15.66 -20.36
C LYS A 141 10.85 -16.67 -20.17
N THR A 142 9.80 -16.27 -19.47
CA THR A 142 8.54 -17.00 -19.46
C THR A 142 7.96 -17.00 -20.88
N GLN A 143 7.30 -18.10 -21.26
CA GLN A 143 6.57 -18.14 -22.54
C GLN A 143 5.38 -17.16 -22.55
N TRP A 144 4.88 -16.84 -21.35
CA TRP A 144 3.89 -15.83 -21.07
C TRP A 144 4.56 -14.46 -20.92
N ASN A 145 4.68 -13.69 -22.01
CA ASN A 145 5.30 -12.36 -22.07
C ASN A 145 4.48 -11.31 -21.28
N CYS A 146 4.53 -11.33 -19.94
CA CYS A 146 3.84 -10.35 -19.09
C CYS A 146 4.76 -9.83 -17.99
N ARG A 147 4.64 -8.55 -17.66
CA ARG A 147 5.39 -7.95 -16.55
C ARG A 147 4.64 -8.16 -15.23
N ARG A 148 5.38 -8.12 -14.12
CA ARG A 148 4.83 -8.27 -12.77
C ARG A 148 3.73 -7.24 -12.52
N GLU A 149 4.01 -5.98 -12.86
CA GLU A 149 3.15 -4.83 -12.61
C GLU A 149 1.83 -4.95 -13.39
N GLU A 150 1.87 -5.54 -14.59
CA GLU A 150 0.72 -5.71 -15.47
C GLU A 150 -0.20 -6.86 -15.02
N ILE A 151 0.36 -7.96 -14.49
CA ILE A 151 -0.42 -9.15 -14.12
C ILE A 151 -0.87 -9.15 -12.65
N THR A 152 -0.21 -8.40 -11.76
CA THR A 152 -0.57 -8.33 -10.32
C THR A 152 -2.04 -7.94 -10.08
N PRO A 153 -2.60 -6.92 -10.76
CA PRO A 153 -4.00 -6.53 -10.60
C PRO A 153 -5.01 -7.65 -10.94
N TRP A 154 -4.61 -8.64 -11.73
CA TRP A 154 -5.45 -9.74 -12.18
C TRP A 154 -5.42 -10.96 -11.25
N LEU A 155 -4.47 -11.05 -10.33
CA LEU A 155 -4.32 -12.19 -9.42
C LEU A 155 -5.60 -12.52 -8.63
N PRO A 156 -6.35 -11.56 -8.06
CA PRO A 156 -7.61 -11.86 -7.38
C PRO A 156 -8.62 -12.61 -8.26
N LYS A 157 -8.68 -12.26 -9.54
CA LYS A 157 -9.60 -12.89 -10.50
C LYS A 157 -9.15 -14.30 -10.85
N CYS A 158 -7.84 -14.50 -11.06
CA CYS A 158 -7.26 -15.82 -11.25
C CYS A 158 -7.51 -16.75 -10.07
N VAL A 159 -7.37 -16.25 -8.83
CA VAL A 159 -7.75 -16.99 -7.61
C VAL A 159 -9.23 -17.38 -7.65
N LYS A 160 -10.14 -16.47 -8.04
CA LYS A 160 -11.58 -16.77 -8.16
C LYS A 160 -11.85 -17.88 -9.19
N PHE A 161 -11.18 -17.89 -10.35
CA PHE A 161 -11.32 -18.94 -11.36
C PHE A 161 -10.88 -20.31 -10.84
N VAL A 162 -9.66 -20.39 -10.30
CA VAL A 162 -9.12 -21.65 -9.76
C VAL A 162 -9.95 -22.14 -8.58
N ARG A 163 -10.40 -21.24 -7.70
CA ARG A 163 -11.29 -21.57 -6.57
C ARG A 163 -12.61 -22.15 -7.06
N ARG A 164 -13.26 -21.52 -8.04
CA ARG A 164 -14.51 -22.00 -8.62
C ARG A 164 -14.33 -23.38 -9.24
N CYS A 165 -13.24 -23.61 -9.96
CA CYS A 165 -12.90 -24.94 -10.49
C CYS A 165 -12.79 -25.96 -9.36
N TYR A 166 -11.94 -25.71 -8.36
CA TYR A 166 -11.77 -26.60 -7.21
C TYR A 166 -13.08 -26.89 -6.46
N SER A 167 -13.89 -25.87 -6.18
CA SER A 167 -15.20 -26.03 -5.52
C SER A 167 -16.19 -26.86 -6.34
N THR A 168 -16.15 -26.72 -7.67
CA THR A 168 -16.98 -27.51 -8.59
C THR A 168 -16.56 -28.97 -8.55
N LEU A 169 -15.25 -29.25 -8.65
CA LEU A 169 -14.70 -30.60 -8.59
C LEU A 169 -14.99 -31.27 -7.24
N LYS A 170 -14.78 -30.55 -6.14
CA LYS A 170 -15.06 -31.06 -4.78
C LYS A 170 -16.53 -31.44 -4.60
N THR A 171 -17.45 -30.63 -5.13
CA THR A 171 -18.89 -30.87 -5.04
C THR A 171 -19.32 -32.05 -5.91
N GLN A 172 -18.86 -32.10 -7.16
CA GLN A 172 -19.33 -33.08 -8.14
C GLN A 172 -18.64 -34.45 -8.06
N CYS A 173 -17.36 -34.49 -7.64
CA CYS A 173 -16.61 -35.74 -7.49
C CYS A 173 -16.78 -36.39 -6.10
N GLY A 174 -17.32 -35.67 -5.12
CA GLY A 174 -17.59 -36.19 -3.77
C GLY A 174 -16.33 -36.45 -2.93
N LYS A 175 -16.54 -36.96 -1.70
CA LYS A 175 -15.49 -37.02 -0.66
C LYS A 175 -14.30 -37.95 -0.97
N SER A 176 -14.47 -38.97 -1.81
CA SER A 176 -13.40 -39.89 -2.21
C SER A 176 -12.37 -39.27 -3.16
N SER A 177 -12.65 -38.07 -3.70
CA SER A 177 -11.79 -37.37 -4.65
C SER A 177 -10.69 -36.50 -4.02
N VAL A 178 -10.70 -36.33 -2.69
CA VAL A 178 -9.82 -35.36 -2.00
C VAL A 178 -8.34 -35.59 -2.29
N GLU A 179 -7.87 -36.83 -2.28
CA GLU A 179 -6.47 -37.15 -2.59
C GLU A 179 -6.11 -36.86 -4.04
N ALA A 180 -7.00 -37.21 -4.97
CA ALA A 180 -6.79 -37.00 -6.41
C ALA A 180 -6.90 -35.52 -6.82
N LEU A 181 -7.58 -34.68 -6.03
CA LEU A 181 -7.71 -33.23 -6.23
C LEU A 181 -6.67 -32.41 -5.45
N LYS A 182 -5.74 -33.06 -4.74
CA LYS A 182 -4.76 -32.40 -3.87
C LYS A 182 -3.87 -31.42 -4.62
N SER A 183 -3.48 -31.74 -5.85
CA SER A 183 -2.67 -30.85 -6.71
C SER A 183 -3.37 -29.54 -7.04
N VAL A 184 -4.68 -29.57 -7.31
CA VAL A 184 -5.49 -28.36 -7.57
C VAL A 184 -5.64 -27.54 -6.30
N GLN A 185 -5.87 -28.20 -5.16
CA GLN A 185 -5.94 -27.54 -3.86
C GLN A 185 -4.63 -26.81 -3.52
N LEU A 186 -3.48 -27.49 -3.67
CA LEU A 186 -2.17 -26.89 -3.41
C LEU A 186 -1.89 -25.72 -4.34
N SER A 187 -2.23 -25.84 -5.63
CA SER A 187 -2.09 -24.75 -6.59
C SER A 187 -2.95 -23.54 -6.24
N LEU A 188 -4.19 -23.75 -5.73
CA LEU A 188 -5.04 -22.68 -5.23
C LEU A 188 -4.41 -21.98 -4.02
N GLU A 189 -3.96 -22.75 -3.02
CA GLU A 189 -3.32 -22.20 -1.82
C GLU A 189 -2.07 -21.37 -2.16
N ASP A 190 -1.23 -21.87 -3.07
CA ASP A 190 -0.01 -21.21 -3.48
C ASP A 190 -0.30 -19.93 -4.28
N LEU A 191 -1.35 -19.94 -5.13
CA LEU A 191 -1.80 -18.74 -5.83
C LEU A 191 -2.42 -17.71 -4.88
N GLN A 192 -3.13 -18.14 -3.84
CA GLN A 192 -3.66 -17.25 -2.79
C GLN A 192 -2.53 -16.59 -1.99
N PHE A 193 -1.51 -17.37 -1.59
CA PHE A 193 -0.32 -16.84 -0.92
C PHE A 193 0.41 -15.82 -1.79
N LEU A 194 0.65 -16.17 -3.06
CA LEU A 194 1.29 -15.28 -4.03
C LEU A 194 0.49 -13.99 -4.24
N SER A 195 -0.82 -14.10 -4.44
CA SER A 195 -1.72 -12.96 -4.62
C SER A 195 -1.71 -12.04 -3.41
N THR A 196 -1.80 -12.60 -2.20
CA THR A 196 -1.78 -11.82 -0.96
C THR A 196 -0.50 -11.00 -0.85
N ARG A 197 0.65 -11.65 -1.02
CA ARG A 197 1.96 -10.99 -0.93
C ARG A 197 2.12 -9.89 -1.97
N CYS A 198 1.89 -10.18 -3.25
CA CYS A 198 2.16 -9.22 -4.32
C CYS A 198 1.21 -8.01 -4.30
N LEU A 199 -0.07 -8.21 -3.94
CA LEU A 199 -1.01 -7.09 -3.81
C LEU A 199 -0.61 -6.16 -2.66
N MET A 200 -0.21 -6.72 -1.52
CA MET A 200 0.26 -5.93 -0.39
C MET A 200 1.61 -5.25 -0.66
N GLU A 201 2.55 -5.93 -1.32
CA GLU A 201 3.83 -5.31 -1.75
C GLU A 201 3.59 -4.11 -2.67
N ASN A 202 2.67 -4.23 -3.64
CA ASN A 202 2.29 -3.11 -4.50
C ASN A 202 1.65 -1.97 -3.70
N ALA A 203 0.75 -2.27 -2.75
CA ALA A 203 0.13 -1.27 -1.90
C ALA A 203 1.16 -0.53 -1.01
N VAL A 204 2.16 -1.24 -0.49
CA VAL A 204 3.27 -0.65 0.27
C VAL A 204 4.07 0.32 -0.62
N GLU A 205 4.36 -0.06 -1.86
CA GLU A 205 5.10 0.81 -2.79
C GLU A 205 4.27 2.02 -3.25
N GLU A 206 2.97 1.83 -3.48
CA GLU A 206 2.05 2.94 -3.78
C GLU A 206 2.03 3.95 -2.64
N ILE A 207 1.91 3.47 -1.39
CA ILE A 207 1.90 4.31 -0.19
C ILE A 207 3.23 5.03 0.01
N ARG A 208 4.36 4.35 -0.25
CA ARG A 208 5.71 4.93 -0.17
C ARG A 208 5.91 6.08 -1.14
N ASN A 209 5.23 6.06 -2.29
CA ASN A 209 5.37 7.08 -3.33
C ASN A 209 4.26 8.14 -3.30
N LEU A 210 3.36 8.14 -2.31
CA LEU A 210 2.29 9.14 -2.20
C LEU A 210 2.81 10.58 -2.17
N TYR A 211 3.98 10.80 -1.57
CA TYR A 211 4.61 12.13 -1.52
C TYR A 211 4.88 12.73 -2.91
N GLN A 212 5.07 11.91 -3.95
CA GLN A 212 5.36 12.38 -5.31
C GLN A 212 4.13 12.97 -6.00
N ASN A 213 2.93 12.53 -5.60
CA ASN A 213 1.65 12.95 -6.17
C ASN A 213 0.95 14.02 -5.31
N GLU A 214 1.59 14.49 -4.25
CA GLU A 214 1.05 15.49 -3.33
C GLU A 214 0.96 16.86 -4.02
N ASP A 215 -0.26 17.41 -4.07
CA ASP A 215 -0.54 18.71 -4.67
C ASP A 215 -0.68 19.83 -3.62
N TRP A 216 -0.58 19.49 -2.32
CA TRP A 216 -0.74 20.39 -1.18
C TRP A 216 -2.12 21.05 -1.09
N SER A 217 -3.13 20.41 -1.68
CA SER A 217 -4.53 20.76 -1.43
C SER A 217 -4.85 20.62 0.05
N LYS A 218 -5.42 21.68 0.64
CA LYS A 218 -5.67 21.76 2.08
C LYS A 218 -7.13 21.40 2.36
N GLU A 219 -7.33 20.40 3.21
CA GLU A 219 -8.65 20.04 3.72
C GLU A 219 -8.73 20.35 5.22
N THR A 220 -9.81 20.99 5.65
CA THR A 220 -10.10 21.21 7.07
C THR A 220 -11.00 20.09 7.57
N ILE A 221 -10.47 19.27 8.47
CA ILE A 221 -11.23 18.21 9.12
C ILE A 221 -12.06 18.73 10.29
N SER A 222 -13.02 17.94 10.78
CA SER A 222 -14.04 18.35 11.74
C SER A 222 -13.53 18.89 13.09
N ASN A 223 -12.28 18.60 13.44
CA ASN A 223 -11.62 19.10 14.65
C ASN A 223 -10.87 20.45 14.42
N GLY A 224 -10.99 21.05 13.23
CA GLY A 224 -10.33 22.31 12.87
C GLY A 224 -8.87 22.17 12.43
N CYS A 225 -8.34 20.95 12.34
CA CYS A 225 -7.00 20.72 11.81
C CYS A 225 -7.01 20.78 10.27
N VAL A 226 -5.93 21.32 9.71
CA VAL A 226 -5.69 21.34 8.26
C VAL A 226 -4.75 20.20 7.89
N ILE A 227 -5.15 19.37 6.93
CA ILE A 227 -4.35 18.25 6.41
C ILE A 227 -4.25 18.34 4.88
N THR A 228 -3.36 17.56 4.29
CA THR A 228 -3.42 17.25 2.85
C THR A 228 -4.30 16.02 2.59
N ILE A 229 -4.48 15.67 1.32
CA ILE A 229 -5.22 14.47 0.91
C ILE A 229 -4.49 13.16 1.27
N LEU A 230 -3.16 13.19 1.46
CA LEU A 230 -2.32 12.00 1.63
C LEU A 230 -2.79 11.05 2.74
N PRO A 231 -3.10 11.49 3.98
CA PRO A 231 -3.61 10.60 5.01
C PRO A 231 -4.92 9.89 4.63
N ILE A 232 -5.78 10.56 3.85
CA ILE A 232 -7.07 10.01 3.38
C ILE A 232 -6.83 9.01 2.24
N THR A 233 -5.89 9.31 1.33
CA THR A 233 -5.48 8.37 0.28
C THR A 233 -4.87 7.10 0.89
N PHE A 234 -4.00 7.24 1.89
CA PHE A 234 -3.47 6.12 2.65
C PHE A 234 -4.58 5.30 3.34
N GLU A 235 -5.54 5.95 4.01
CA GLU A 235 -6.72 5.29 4.61
C GLU A 235 -7.47 4.45 3.55
N THR A 236 -7.69 5.03 2.37
CA THR A 236 -8.41 4.40 1.26
C THR A 236 -7.66 3.17 0.76
N ILE A 237 -6.36 3.30 0.46
CA ILE A 237 -5.53 2.19 -0.02
C ILE A 237 -5.50 1.04 1.00
N ALA A 238 -5.29 1.36 2.28
CA ALA A 238 -5.23 0.39 3.36
C ALA A 238 -6.57 -0.35 3.58
N ILE A 239 -7.71 0.32 3.37
CA ILE A 239 -9.03 -0.31 3.47
C ILE A 239 -9.34 -1.14 2.22
N ASP A 240 -9.05 -0.63 1.02
CA ASP A 240 -9.30 -1.33 -0.25
C ASP A 240 -8.52 -2.63 -0.34
N ILE A 241 -7.24 -2.63 0.05
CA ILE A 241 -6.42 -3.84 0.06
C ILE A 241 -6.95 -4.88 1.05
N LEU A 242 -7.42 -4.47 2.24
CA LEU A 242 -8.01 -5.40 3.21
C LEU A 242 -9.29 -6.07 2.67
N HIS A 243 -10.15 -5.31 1.97
CA HIS A 243 -11.31 -5.89 1.29
C HIS A 243 -10.91 -6.85 0.18
N LEU A 244 -9.89 -6.50 -0.61
CA LEU A 244 -9.39 -7.36 -1.68
C LEU A 244 -8.79 -8.67 -1.15
N LEU A 245 -8.06 -8.61 -0.03
CA LEU A 245 -7.51 -9.78 0.63
C LEU A 245 -8.59 -10.70 1.16
N LYS A 246 -9.68 -10.17 1.73
CA LYS A 246 -10.82 -10.99 2.16
C LYS A 246 -11.39 -11.83 1.01
N ASP A 247 -11.50 -11.25 -0.18
CA ASP A 247 -11.94 -11.93 -1.40
C ASP A 247 -10.94 -13.00 -1.90
N VAL A 248 -9.65 -12.75 -1.77
CA VAL A 248 -8.54 -13.64 -2.19
C VAL A 248 -8.35 -14.80 -1.21
N ILE A 249 -8.51 -14.56 0.08
CA ILE A 249 -8.33 -15.56 1.13
C ILE A 249 -9.59 -16.42 1.20
N GLY A 250 -10.79 -15.83 1.24
CA GLY A 250 -12.05 -16.56 1.41
C GLY A 250 -12.19 -17.21 2.81
N GLU A 251 -13.35 -17.77 3.11
CA GLU A 251 -13.69 -18.24 4.47
C GLU A 251 -13.09 -19.60 4.87
N ALA A 252 -12.54 -20.38 3.93
CA ALA A 252 -12.40 -21.84 4.09
C ALA A 252 -11.00 -22.43 3.89
N THR A 253 -9.96 -21.65 3.59
CA THR A 253 -8.69 -22.22 3.06
C THR A 253 -7.54 -22.33 4.04
N PHE A 254 -7.62 -21.75 5.25
CA PHE A 254 -6.45 -21.63 6.12
C PHE A 254 -6.67 -22.19 7.51
N GLY A 255 -6.58 -23.52 7.61
CA GLY A 255 -6.30 -24.22 8.86
C GLY A 255 -4.89 -24.81 8.83
N GLY A 256 -4.16 -24.75 9.95
CA GLY A 256 -2.81 -25.32 10.09
C GLY A 256 -1.67 -24.37 9.70
N GLU A 257 -0.45 -24.91 9.55
CA GLU A 257 0.81 -24.15 9.44
C GLU A 257 0.84 -23.11 8.30
N LYS A 258 0.23 -23.41 7.14
CA LYS A 258 0.18 -22.46 6.00
C LYS A 258 -0.69 -21.23 6.32
N GLY A 259 -1.75 -21.40 7.11
CA GLY A 259 -2.61 -20.29 7.52
C GLY A 259 -1.87 -19.34 8.45
N ASP A 260 -1.11 -19.89 9.40
CA ASP A 260 -0.27 -19.11 10.30
C ASP A 260 0.82 -18.35 9.51
N GLN A 261 1.41 -18.98 8.49
CA GLN A 261 2.39 -18.35 7.63
C GLN A 261 1.80 -17.17 6.84
N ILE A 262 0.58 -17.31 6.30
CA ILE A 262 -0.13 -16.21 5.62
C ILE A 262 -0.44 -15.08 6.58
N GLN A 263 -0.98 -15.39 7.75
CA GLN A 263 -1.34 -14.38 8.73
C GLN A 263 -0.10 -13.60 9.21
N LYS A 264 1.03 -14.29 9.40
CA LYS A 264 2.33 -13.65 9.68
C LYS A 264 2.77 -12.73 8.55
N GLU A 265 2.72 -13.20 7.30
CA GLU A 265 3.10 -12.40 6.13
C GLU A 265 2.22 -11.14 6.01
N ILE A 266 0.90 -11.27 6.24
CA ILE A 266 -0.03 -10.14 6.25
C ILE A 266 0.35 -9.16 7.35
N ASN A 267 0.63 -9.61 8.57
CA ASN A 267 1.07 -8.74 9.67
C ASN A 267 2.35 -7.98 9.32
N ASP A 268 3.36 -8.66 8.78
CA ASP A 268 4.64 -8.07 8.42
C ASP A 268 4.50 -7.03 7.28
N LEU A 269 3.72 -7.34 6.24
CA LEU A 269 3.48 -6.43 5.12
C LEU A 269 2.57 -5.25 5.51
N PHE A 270 1.59 -5.48 6.39
CA PHE A 270 0.75 -4.41 6.89
C PHE A 270 1.57 -3.43 7.76
N TYR A 271 2.50 -3.92 8.56
CA TYR A 271 3.42 -3.05 9.29
C TYR A 271 4.30 -2.23 8.34
N LYS A 272 4.85 -2.85 7.29
CA LYS A 272 5.61 -2.12 6.25
C LYS A 272 4.77 -1.04 5.56
N MET A 273 3.46 -1.25 5.44
CA MET A 273 2.53 -0.26 4.90
C MET A 273 2.38 0.95 5.84
N LEU A 274 2.30 0.69 7.15
CA LEU A 274 2.32 1.74 8.17
C LEU A 274 3.65 2.51 8.14
N GLN A 275 4.78 1.83 7.96
CA GLN A 275 6.09 2.47 7.84
C GLN A 275 6.21 3.32 6.56
N ALA A 276 5.68 2.82 5.44
CA ALA A 276 5.69 3.53 4.16
C ALA A 276 4.96 4.88 4.21
N VAL A 277 3.88 5.02 4.98
CA VAL A 277 3.21 6.32 5.13
C VAL A 277 4.05 7.30 5.98
N ILE A 278 4.81 6.80 6.96
CA ILE A 278 5.79 7.61 7.71
C ILE A 278 6.90 8.09 6.76
N GLU A 279 7.45 7.20 5.93
CA GLU A 279 8.46 7.54 4.91
C GLU A 279 7.95 8.64 3.97
N SER A 280 6.72 8.52 3.47
CA SER A 280 6.08 9.54 2.64
C SER A 280 5.94 10.90 3.34
N LEU A 281 5.50 10.92 4.61
CA LEU A 281 5.39 12.17 5.37
C LEU A 281 6.75 12.76 5.71
N GLU A 282 7.75 11.92 5.96
CA GLU A 282 9.12 12.35 6.18
C GLU A 282 9.67 13.05 4.93
N HIS A 283 9.44 12.50 3.73
CA HIS A 283 9.82 13.16 2.47
C HIS A 283 9.13 14.51 2.26
N LEU A 284 7.85 14.64 2.65
CA LEU A 284 7.15 15.93 2.57
C LEU A 284 7.71 16.98 3.55
N GLY A 285 8.10 16.55 4.75
CA GLY A 285 8.68 17.43 5.78
C GLY A 285 10.14 17.78 5.50
N PHE A 286 10.93 16.81 5.06
CA PHE A 286 12.37 16.91 4.83
C PHE A 286 12.71 16.47 3.40
N PRO A 287 12.34 17.28 2.39
CA PRO A 287 12.67 16.98 1.00
C PRO A 287 14.19 16.99 0.79
N SER A 288 14.65 16.22 -0.18
CA SER A 288 16.05 16.14 -0.58
C SER A 288 16.57 17.48 -1.14
N ASP A 289 17.89 17.66 -1.14
CA ASP A 289 18.53 18.87 -1.67
C ASP A 289 18.17 19.12 -3.16
N GLU A 290 18.05 18.05 -3.96
CA GLU A 290 17.62 18.14 -5.36
C GLU A 290 16.18 18.65 -5.52
N GLU A 291 15.29 18.29 -4.60
CA GLU A 291 13.90 18.77 -4.58
C GLU A 291 13.81 20.22 -4.11
N LEU A 292 14.64 20.59 -3.12
CA LEU A 292 14.76 21.96 -2.64
C LEU A 292 15.24 22.91 -3.74
N ASP A 293 16.14 22.46 -4.62
CA ASP A 293 16.58 23.24 -5.78
C ASP A 293 15.42 23.49 -6.76
N LYS A 294 14.61 22.47 -7.07
CA LYS A 294 13.42 22.62 -7.93
C LYS A 294 12.39 23.61 -7.34
N ILE A 295 12.20 23.56 -6.03
CA ILE A 295 11.30 24.48 -5.31
C ILE A 295 11.86 25.91 -5.33
N SER A 296 13.16 26.09 -5.08
CA SER A 296 13.79 27.41 -4.97
C SER A 296 13.93 28.16 -6.29
N VAL A 297 14.05 27.44 -7.41
CA VAL A 297 14.02 28.00 -8.77
C VAL A 297 12.61 28.50 -9.12
N SER A 298 11.58 27.76 -8.70
CA SER A 298 10.17 28.10 -8.96
C SER A 298 9.71 29.33 -8.17
N SER A 299 10.13 29.49 -6.91
CA SER A 299 9.81 30.67 -6.08
C SER A 299 10.51 31.95 -6.52
N ARG A 300 11.57 31.86 -7.33
CA ARG A 300 12.34 33.03 -7.81
C ARG A 300 11.65 33.79 -8.96
N HIS A 301 10.68 33.18 -9.64
CA HIS A 301 9.87 33.83 -10.68
C HIS A 301 8.72 34.71 -10.13
N HIS A 302 8.55 34.81 -8.81
CA HIS A 302 7.48 35.62 -8.21
C HIS A 302 7.78 37.14 -8.19
N TYR A 303 8.99 37.57 -8.53
CA TYR A 303 9.37 38.98 -8.64
C TYR A 303 10.17 39.24 -9.94
N GLY A 304 9.51 39.14 -11.08
CA GLY A 304 10.03 39.73 -12.31
C GLY A 304 9.71 38.96 -13.58
N SER A 305 9.20 39.72 -14.56
CA SER A 305 9.00 39.36 -15.96
C SER A 305 7.70 38.64 -16.30
N PHE A 306 6.71 39.45 -16.67
CA PHE A 306 5.61 39.06 -17.56
C PHE A 306 6.18 38.97 -18.98
N ASP A 307 6.62 37.79 -19.41
CA ASP A 307 6.52 37.40 -20.82
C ASP A 307 6.70 35.89 -21.03
N SER A 308 6.00 35.39 -22.04
CA SER A 308 6.10 34.09 -22.71
C SER A 308 5.29 32.88 -22.17
N LYS A 309 4.76 32.16 -23.17
CA LYS A 309 3.79 31.07 -23.14
C LYS A 309 4.46 29.70 -22.90
N GLU A 310 3.65 28.79 -22.35
CA GLU A 310 3.77 27.32 -22.38
C GLU A 310 4.88 26.65 -21.56
N ASP A 311 4.49 26.00 -20.46
CA ASP A 311 4.82 24.59 -20.18
C ASP A 311 3.90 24.00 -19.09
N VAL A 312 3.04 23.05 -19.48
CA VAL A 312 2.01 22.43 -18.61
C VAL A 312 2.61 21.50 -17.55
N HIS A 313 3.91 21.17 -17.64
CA HIS A 313 4.63 20.37 -16.63
C HIS A 313 5.17 21.19 -15.44
N SER A 314 5.05 22.53 -15.46
CA SER A 314 5.56 23.41 -14.41
C SER A 314 4.50 23.88 -13.39
N MET A 315 3.29 23.31 -13.39
CA MET A 315 2.24 23.71 -12.43
C MET A 315 2.41 23.09 -11.04
N THR A 316 3.06 21.94 -10.91
CA THR A 316 3.22 21.24 -9.61
C THR A 316 4.14 21.98 -8.65
N SER A 317 5.12 22.76 -9.13
CA SER A 317 6.01 23.54 -8.26
C SER A 317 5.42 24.88 -7.79
N ILE A 318 4.32 25.34 -8.41
CA ILE A 318 3.67 26.63 -8.10
C ILE A 318 2.83 26.55 -6.82
N ASN A 319 2.35 25.35 -6.45
CA ASN A 319 1.43 25.16 -5.32
C ASN A 319 2.11 24.72 -4.01
N SER A 320 3.42 24.52 -4.01
CA SER A 320 4.09 23.95 -2.84
C SER A 320 4.31 25.02 -1.74
N PRO A 321 3.80 24.81 -0.51
CA PRO A 321 3.82 25.83 0.54
C PRO A 321 5.24 26.14 1.01
N ALA A 322 5.39 27.25 1.74
CA ALA A 322 6.66 27.63 2.36
C ALA A 322 7.10 26.57 3.38
N ARG A 323 8.42 26.46 3.63
CA ARG A 323 9.00 25.40 4.47
C ARG A 323 8.41 25.34 5.88
N ASP A 324 8.15 26.48 6.49
CA ASP A 324 7.53 26.58 7.81
C ASP A 324 6.06 26.12 7.80
N GLU A 325 5.31 26.48 6.76
CA GLU A 325 3.94 26.03 6.57
C GLU A 325 3.87 24.51 6.30
N ARG A 326 4.82 23.95 5.52
CA ARG A 326 4.95 22.50 5.32
C ARG A 326 5.10 21.76 6.64
N PHE A 327 6.00 22.21 7.51
CA PHE A 327 6.19 21.56 8.81
C PHE A 327 4.89 21.52 9.62
N LEU A 328 4.10 22.59 9.63
CA LEU A 328 2.83 22.62 10.35
C LEU A 328 1.80 21.68 9.73
N ILE A 329 1.69 21.65 8.40
CA ILE A 329 0.75 20.78 7.69
C ILE A 329 1.13 19.31 7.90
N VAL A 330 2.41 18.94 7.72
CA VAL A 330 2.86 17.56 7.92
C VAL A 330 2.69 17.14 9.39
N LEU A 331 2.96 18.03 10.36
CA LEU A 331 2.70 17.76 11.78
C LEU A 331 1.21 17.49 12.04
N SER A 332 0.32 18.24 11.38
CA SER A 332 -1.12 18.02 11.43
C SER A 332 -1.53 16.67 10.80
N CYS A 333 -0.95 16.31 9.66
CA CYS A 333 -1.14 15.01 9.02
C CYS A 333 -0.70 13.84 9.91
N CYS A 334 0.45 13.95 10.60
CA CYS A 334 0.91 12.96 11.56
C CYS A 334 -0.10 12.77 12.71
N SER A 335 -0.58 13.87 13.30
CA SER A 335 -1.56 13.81 14.38
C SER A 335 -2.87 13.18 13.90
N TYR A 336 -3.34 13.54 12.70
CA TYR A 336 -4.54 12.96 12.11
C TYR A 336 -4.40 11.47 11.82
N LEU A 337 -3.25 11.03 11.31
CA LEU A 337 -2.95 9.61 11.11
C LEU A 337 -3.03 8.84 12.43
N ARG A 338 -2.39 9.34 13.48
CA ARG A 338 -2.35 8.70 14.80
C ARG A 338 -3.74 8.63 15.45
N ASP A 339 -4.47 9.74 15.43
CA ASP A 339 -5.64 9.94 16.28
C ASP A 339 -6.96 9.54 15.57
N SER A 340 -7.00 9.58 14.23
CA SER A 340 -8.22 9.33 13.45
C SER A 340 -8.10 8.17 12.46
N VAL A 341 -7.03 8.12 11.65
CA VAL A 341 -6.90 7.09 10.60
C VAL A 341 -6.53 5.73 11.19
N LEU A 342 -5.54 5.67 12.07
CA LEU A 342 -5.06 4.42 12.66
C LEU A 342 -6.18 3.63 13.38
N PRO A 343 -7.05 4.23 14.22
CA PRO A 343 -8.17 3.50 14.82
C PRO A 343 -9.13 2.88 13.80
N LYS A 344 -9.44 3.60 12.70
CA LYS A 344 -10.32 3.07 11.64
C LYS A 344 -9.68 1.89 10.91
N ILE A 345 -8.38 1.99 10.60
CA ILE A 345 -7.62 0.91 9.96
C ILE A 345 -7.63 -0.32 10.86
N VAL A 346 -7.34 -0.17 12.16
CA VAL A 346 -7.34 -1.28 13.12
C VAL A 346 -8.73 -1.93 13.21
N SER A 347 -9.79 -1.13 13.25
CA SER A 347 -11.16 -1.63 13.28
C SER A 347 -11.50 -2.42 12.01
N ASN A 348 -11.10 -1.97 10.82
CA ASN A 348 -11.31 -2.68 9.56
C ASN A 348 -10.46 -3.96 9.49
N TYR A 349 -9.22 -3.91 9.97
CA TYR A 349 -8.31 -5.05 10.03
C TYR A 349 -8.91 -6.19 10.86
N GLN A 350 -9.43 -5.87 12.06
CA GLN A 350 -10.10 -6.82 12.94
C GLN A 350 -11.44 -7.31 12.36
N SER A 351 -12.22 -6.41 11.76
CA SER A 351 -13.52 -6.77 11.14
C SER A 351 -13.38 -7.73 9.96
N ASN A 352 -12.19 -7.79 9.34
CA ASN A 352 -11.85 -8.74 8.29
C ASN A 352 -11.27 -10.06 8.82
N GLY A 353 -11.23 -10.27 10.14
CA GLY A 353 -10.84 -11.53 10.76
C GLY A 353 -9.33 -11.69 10.96
N HIS A 354 -8.54 -10.65 10.73
CA HIS A 354 -7.11 -10.66 10.97
C HIS A 354 -6.79 -10.25 12.42
N ALA A 355 -5.72 -10.82 12.99
CA ALA A 355 -5.29 -10.58 14.36
C ALA A 355 -3.76 -10.42 14.47
N GLY A 356 -3.30 -9.78 15.55
CA GLY A 356 -1.88 -9.62 15.87
C GLY A 356 -1.30 -8.25 15.51
N LEU A 357 -2.04 -7.44 14.75
CA LEU A 357 -1.66 -6.05 14.46
C LEU A 357 -1.54 -5.22 15.76
N GLU A 358 -2.32 -5.56 16.80
CA GLU A 358 -2.30 -4.83 18.08
C GLU A 358 -0.91 -4.78 18.72
N ASN A 359 -0.11 -5.83 18.51
CA ASN A 359 1.25 -5.94 19.04
C ASN A 359 2.23 -4.98 18.37
N LEU A 360 1.93 -4.53 17.14
CA LEU A 360 2.78 -3.66 16.33
C LEU A 360 2.40 -2.18 16.45
N LEU A 361 1.18 -1.88 16.92
CA LEU A 361 0.69 -0.51 17.09
C LEU A 361 1.55 0.36 18.02
N PRO A 362 2.10 -0.13 19.16
CA PRO A 362 2.95 0.69 20.01
C PRO A 362 4.23 1.13 19.30
N ALA A 363 4.84 0.24 18.51
CA ALA A 363 6.04 0.56 17.74
C ALA A 363 5.73 1.62 16.67
N PHE A 364 4.66 1.44 15.89
CA PHE A 364 4.22 2.43 14.91
C PHE A 364 3.90 3.80 15.56
N LYS A 365 3.18 3.81 16.68
CA LYS A 365 2.90 5.05 17.43
C LYS A 365 4.17 5.75 17.90
N SER A 366 5.18 4.99 18.30
CA SER A 366 6.49 5.55 18.67
C SER A 366 7.21 6.16 17.46
N GLU A 367 7.17 5.48 16.31
CA GLU A 367 7.80 5.96 15.07
C GLU A 367 7.15 7.27 14.57
N ILE A 368 5.81 7.34 14.53
CA ILE A 368 5.11 8.56 14.11
C ILE A 368 5.35 9.72 15.08
N MET A 369 5.36 9.48 16.39
CA MET A 369 5.70 10.51 17.39
C MET A 369 7.14 11.00 17.26
N THR A 370 8.07 10.11 16.89
CA THR A 370 9.47 10.49 16.62
C THR A 370 9.56 11.43 15.41
N LEU A 371 8.81 11.16 14.34
CA LEU A 371 8.72 12.06 13.19
C LEU A 371 8.07 13.40 13.58
N GLU A 372 6.97 13.38 14.34
CA GLU A 372 6.33 14.60 14.86
C GLU A 372 7.31 15.47 15.65
N ASP A 373 8.09 14.88 16.55
CA ASP A 373 9.06 15.62 17.36
C ASP A 373 10.18 16.22 16.51
N ARG A 374 10.66 15.49 15.49
CA ARG A 374 11.65 16.01 14.53
C ARG A 374 11.10 17.21 13.75
N ILE A 375 9.89 17.10 13.21
CA ILE A 375 9.22 18.17 12.46
C ILE A 375 8.98 19.38 13.37
N PHE A 376 8.47 19.15 14.57
CA PHE A 376 8.22 20.20 15.56
C PHE A 376 9.49 20.96 15.92
N ASN A 377 10.59 20.24 16.21
CA ASN A 377 11.87 20.86 16.54
C ASN A 377 12.42 21.68 15.36
N ALA A 378 12.36 21.14 14.14
CA ALA A 378 12.79 21.86 12.94
C ALA A 378 12.00 23.16 12.71
N TYR A 379 10.67 23.14 12.93
CA TYR A 379 9.84 24.33 12.87
C TYR A 379 10.23 25.37 13.94
N VAL A 380 10.42 24.93 15.19
CA VAL A 380 10.83 25.79 16.30
C VAL A 380 12.20 26.42 16.05
N GLU A 381 13.17 25.67 15.54
CA GLU A 381 14.50 26.17 15.18
C GLU A 381 14.41 27.23 14.08
N LEU A 382 13.62 26.96 13.03
CA LEU A 382 13.41 27.87 11.92
C LEU A 382 12.82 29.22 12.40
N LYS A 383 11.87 29.20 13.34
CA LYS A 383 11.22 30.41 13.86
C LYS A 383 12.03 31.11 14.96
N SER A 384 12.74 30.37 15.80
CA SER A 384 13.49 30.95 16.93
C SER A 384 14.76 31.67 16.49
N GLY A 385 15.43 31.25 15.42
CA GLY A 385 16.67 31.85 14.92
C GLY A 385 16.57 33.39 14.70
N PRO A 386 15.62 33.87 13.89
CA PRO A 386 15.41 35.31 13.68
C PRO A 386 15.07 36.08 14.96
N LEU A 387 14.25 35.48 15.85
CA LEU A 387 13.86 36.10 17.12
C LEU A 387 15.07 36.28 18.05
N VAL A 388 15.87 35.23 18.20
CA VAL A 388 17.11 35.24 18.99
C VAL A 388 18.10 36.25 18.43
N SER A 389 18.27 36.30 17.11
CA SER A 389 19.12 37.29 16.44
C SER A 389 18.68 38.72 16.76
N ARG A 390 17.36 38.99 16.69
CA ARG A 390 16.78 40.30 16.99
C ARG A 390 17.00 40.71 18.45
N ILE A 391 16.88 39.78 19.39
CA ILE A 391 17.17 40.05 20.81
C ILE A 391 18.65 40.38 21.00
N LYS A 392 19.56 39.57 20.44
CA LYS A 392 21.01 39.78 20.55
C LYS A 392 21.44 41.14 20.02
N THR A 393 21.00 41.49 18.81
CA THR A 393 21.31 42.79 18.18
C THR A 393 20.64 43.94 18.92
N GLY A 394 19.37 43.79 19.29
CA GLY A 394 18.60 44.85 19.96
C GLY A 394 19.07 45.17 21.37
N MET A 395 19.63 44.20 22.09
CA MET A 395 20.07 44.41 23.47
C MET A 395 21.29 45.33 23.58
N PHE A 396 22.22 45.23 22.63
CA PHE A 396 23.47 46.01 22.59
C PHE A 396 23.47 47.11 21.51
N ALA A 397 22.34 47.34 20.84
CA ALA A 397 22.23 48.35 19.80
C ALA A 397 22.69 49.74 20.30
N GLY A 398 23.58 50.39 19.54
CA GLY A 398 24.07 51.74 19.81
C GLY A 398 24.96 51.88 21.05
N ASP A 399 25.84 50.90 21.32
CA ASP A 399 26.75 50.86 22.48
C ASP A 399 26.03 51.02 23.83
N PHE A 400 24.80 50.51 23.90
CA PHE A 400 23.96 50.69 25.08
C PHE A 400 24.60 50.08 26.34
N SER A 401 24.82 50.92 27.36
CA SER A 401 25.36 50.48 28.64
C SER A 401 24.27 50.38 29.72
N TRP A 402 24.07 49.17 30.23
CA TRP A 402 23.20 48.86 31.38
C TRP A 402 23.57 49.62 32.67
N SER A 403 24.80 50.10 32.76
CA SER A 403 25.32 50.88 33.88
C SER A 403 24.91 52.36 33.85
N ARG A 404 24.38 52.85 32.72
CA ARG A 404 23.97 54.25 32.51
C ARG A 404 22.53 54.35 32.00
N CYS A 405 21.65 53.50 32.51
CA CYS A 405 20.25 53.46 32.08
C CYS A 405 19.44 54.62 32.65
N LEU A 406 18.84 55.43 31.77
CA LEU A 406 17.80 56.38 32.14
C LEU A 406 16.53 55.65 32.60
N GLN A 407 15.62 56.37 33.27
CA GLN A 407 14.36 55.79 33.73
C GLN A 407 13.55 55.28 32.53
N PRO A 408 13.12 54.00 32.54
CA PRO A 408 12.31 53.44 31.47
C PRO A 408 10.94 54.12 31.40
N THR A 409 10.54 54.55 30.20
CA THR A 409 9.19 55.07 29.92
C THR A 409 8.35 54.09 29.10
N ASP A 410 8.99 53.22 28.32
CA ASP A 410 8.33 52.23 27.45
C ASP A 410 9.27 51.04 27.18
N ALA A 411 8.72 49.95 26.67
CA ALA A 411 9.48 48.82 26.13
C ALA A 411 10.25 49.24 24.87
N ARG A 412 11.44 48.66 24.68
CA ARG A 412 12.25 48.93 23.50
C ARG A 412 11.66 48.30 22.25
N ASP A 413 11.91 48.94 21.10
CA ASP A 413 11.35 48.51 19.81
C ASP A 413 11.68 47.07 19.44
N TYR A 414 12.88 46.58 19.77
CA TYR A 414 13.24 45.19 19.49
C TYR A 414 12.34 44.18 20.23
N ILE A 415 11.87 44.49 21.45
CA ILE A 415 10.93 43.65 22.21
C ILE A 415 9.54 43.72 21.59
N LYS A 416 9.09 44.91 21.20
CA LYS A 416 7.80 45.10 20.52
C LYS A 416 7.74 44.28 19.23
N ILE A 417 8.82 44.28 18.44
CA ILE A 417 8.92 43.48 17.22
C ILE A 417 8.92 41.98 17.56
N VAL A 418 9.66 41.52 18.58
CA VAL A 418 9.63 40.10 18.99
C VAL A 418 8.22 39.66 19.40
N ILE A 419 7.49 40.48 20.16
CA ILE A 419 6.10 40.18 20.54
C ILE A 419 5.20 40.11 19.31
N LEU A 420 5.34 41.06 18.38
CA LEU A 420 4.56 41.07 17.14
C LEU A 420 4.81 39.80 16.31
N GLU A 421 6.06 39.38 16.18
CA GLU A 421 6.43 38.14 15.48
C GLU A 421 5.85 36.90 16.17
N LEU A 422 5.82 36.87 17.51
CA LEU A 422 5.16 35.79 18.26
C LEU A 422 3.64 35.76 17.99
N VAL A 423 3.00 36.92 17.84
CA VAL A 423 1.58 37.01 17.46
C VAL A 423 1.36 36.50 16.03
N ILE A 424 2.27 36.80 15.09
CA ILE A 424 2.22 36.27 13.73
C ILE A 424 2.38 34.75 13.73
N ILE A 425 3.34 34.23 14.49
CA ILE A 425 3.56 32.78 14.65
C ILE A 425 2.33 32.12 15.27
N HIS A 426 1.72 32.73 16.30
CA HIS A 426 0.47 32.25 16.89
C HIS A 426 -0.62 32.14 15.83
N ALA A 427 -0.85 33.20 15.04
CA ALA A 427 -1.88 33.21 14.00
C ALA A 427 -1.63 32.13 12.93
N GLN A 428 -0.37 31.96 12.50
CA GLN A 428 0.02 30.92 11.56
C GLN A 428 -0.27 29.52 12.09
N VAL A 429 0.20 29.21 13.30
CA VAL A 429 -0.02 27.89 13.92
C VAL A 429 -1.52 27.64 14.14
N PHE A 430 -2.25 28.64 14.64
CA PHE A 430 -3.69 28.57 14.85
C PHE A 430 -4.46 28.27 13.56
N SER A 431 -4.02 28.83 12.42
CA SER A 431 -4.66 28.59 11.13
C SER A 431 -4.54 27.16 10.61
N VAL A 432 -3.54 26.41 11.08
CA VAL A 432 -3.34 25.00 10.74
C VAL A 432 -3.95 24.07 11.79
N SER A 433 -3.65 24.33 13.06
CA SER A 433 -4.23 23.59 14.18
C SER A 433 -4.07 24.37 15.49
N ALA A 434 -5.19 24.70 16.10
CA ALA A 434 -5.22 25.41 17.38
C ALA A 434 -4.54 24.61 18.52
N SER A 435 -4.51 23.28 18.45
CA SER A 435 -3.91 22.43 19.50
C SER A 435 -2.40 22.55 19.59
N PHE A 436 -1.73 22.99 18.52
CA PHE A 436 -0.28 23.17 18.49
C PHE A 436 0.18 24.50 19.11
N VAL A 437 -0.71 25.50 19.21
CA VAL A 437 -0.39 26.86 19.66
C VAL A 437 0.29 26.87 21.04
N PRO A 438 -0.25 26.22 22.09
CA PRO A 438 0.38 26.27 23.41
C PRO A 438 1.78 25.65 23.38
N ARG A 439 1.94 24.51 22.71
CA ARG A 439 3.22 23.78 22.63
C ARG A 439 4.29 24.62 21.91
N VAL A 440 3.95 25.23 20.78
CA VAL A 440 4.87 26.08 20.01
C VAL A 440 5.27 27.32 20.81
N LEU A 441 4.30 28.05 21.36
CA LEU A 441 4.59 29.30 22.08
C LEU A 441 5.36 29.06 23.38
N SER A 442 5.04 28.01 24.15
CA SER A 442 5.82 27.64 25.33
C SER A 442 7.28 27.37 24.95
N ARG A 443 7.53 26.60 23.89
CA ARG A 443 8.90 26.29 23.50
C ARG A 443 9.67 27.50 22.99
N LEU A 444 9.03 28.37 22.21
CA LEU A 444 9.66 29.61 21.74
C LEU A 444 9.96 30.54 22.92
N THR A 445 9.00 30.75 23.82
CA THR A 445 9.18 31.63 24.99
C THR A 445 10.28 31.13 25.92
N GLU A 446 10.43 29.81 26.12
CA GLU A 446 11.57 29.22 26.83
C GLU A 446 12.91 29.59 26.17
N ILE A 447 13.05 29.39 24.86
CA ILE A 447 14.29 29.69 24.11
C ILE A 447 14.63 31.18 24.21
N LEU A 448 13.63 32.06 24.08
CA LEU A 448 13.82 33.50 24.17
C LEU A 448 14.21 33.92 25.60
N THR A 449 13.55 33.38 26.62
CA THR A 449 13.84 33.67 28.03
C THR A 449 15.25 33.21 28.40
N GLU A 450 15.65 32.01 27.97
CA GLU A 450 17.00 31.49 28.17
C GLU A 450 18.05 32.36 27.47
N THR A 451 17.77 32.81 26.25
CA THR A 451 18.63 33.73 25.50
C THR A 451 18.80 35.05 26.23
N ILE A 452 17.70 35.66 26.67
CA ILE A 452 17.69 36.90 27.43
C ILE A 452 18.50 36.73 28.73
N TYR A 453 18.28 35.63 29.46
CA TYR A 453 19.00 35.33 30.68
C TYR A 453 20.52 35.20 30.46
N LYS A 454 20.96 34.45 29.44
CA LYS A 454 22.38 34.31 29.09
C LYS A 454 23.02 35.66 28.78
N LEU A 455 22.33 36.45 27.95
CA LEU A 455 22.78 37.78 27.56
C LEU A 455 22.91 38.74 28.76
N PHE A 456 22.00 38.66 29.72
CA PHE A 456 22.13 39.39 30.98
C PHE A 456 23.29 38.90 31.84
N LYS A 457 23.47 37.58 31.98
CA LYS A 457 24.60 37.03 32.74
C LYS A 457 25.95 37.48 32.18
N ASP A 458 26.07 37.58 30.86
CA ASP A 458 27.30 37.97 30.16
C ASP A 458 27.57 39.48 30.20
N ALA A 459 26.54 40.30 30.38
CA ALA A 459 26.67 41.73 30.65
C ALA A 459 27.25 41.95 32.06
N LYS A 460 28.57 41.80 32.21
CA LYS A 460 29.38 41.98 33.44
C LYS A 460 29.42 43.44 33.95
N GLY A 461 28.28 44.10 34.10
CA GLY A 461 28.16 45.48 34.58
C GLY A 461 27.37 45.60 35.88
N LYS A 462 27.71 46.58 36.72
CA LYS A 462 26.83 47.01 37.82
C LYS A 462 25.53 47.52 37.21
N TYR A 463 24.44 46.78 37.41
CA TYR A 463 23.11 47.22 37.02
C TYR A 463 22.70 48.42 37.86
N THR A 464 22.20 49.47 37.20
CA THR A 464 21.51 50.57 37.90
C THR A 464 20.10 50.14 38.28
N THR A 465 19.48 50.77 39.28
CA THR A 465 18.07 50.52 39.63
C THR A 465 17.15 50.64 38.41
N ASN A 466 17.40 51.64 37.55
CA ASN A 466 16.70 51.82 36.28
C ASN A 466 16.99 50.70 35.27
N GLY A 467 18.23 50.20 35.22
CA GLY A 467 18.60 49.04 34.42
C GLY A 467 17.86 47.78 34.86
N ILE A 468 17.70 47.56 36.17
CA ILE A 468 16.93 46.44 36.75
C ILE A 468 15.43 46.58 36.46
N ILE A 469 14.86 47.78 36.61
CA ILE A 469 13.46 48.06 36.26
C ILE A 469 13.22 47.79 34.76
N GLN A 470 14.17 48.20 33.92
CA GLN A 470 14.13 47.93 32.48
C GLN A 470 14.24 46.44 32.16
N VAL A 471 14.97 45.64 32.94
CA VAL A 471 14.99 44.17 32.83
C VAL A 471 13.64 43.58 33.24
N HIS A 472 13.05 44.07 34.32
CA HIS A 472 11.79 43.54 34.84
C HIS A 472 10.59 43.85 33.94
N GLN A 473 10.62 44.95 33.19
CA GLN A 473 9.66 45.20 32.10
C GLN A 473 9.89 44.33 30.84
N ARG A 474 11.00 43.56 30.79
CA ARG A 474 11.40 42.72 29.64
C ARG A 474 11.25 41.21 29.90
N ILE A 475 11.03 40.80 31.15
CA ILE A 475 10.61 39.45 31.56
C ILE A 475 9.09 39.48 31.67
#